data_AF-A0A943LX25-F1
#
_entry.id   AF-A0A943LX25-F1
#
_cell.length_a   1.000
_cell.length_b   1.000
_cell.length_c   1.000
_cell.angle_alpha   90.00
_cell.angle_beta   90.00
_cell.angle_gamma   90.00
#
_symmetry.space_group_name_H-M   'P 1'
#
loop_
_entity.id
_entity.type
_entity.pdbx_description
1 polymer ?
#
loop_
_entity_poly.entity_id
_entity_poly.type
_entity_poly.pdbx_seq_one_letter_code
_entity_poly.pdbx_strand_id
1 'polypeptide(L)'
;MKNFVRMAAVCFAAAGLFAGCNDDETLATAETVVLDKPAITLEVGDREQLKATVTPDDGQTLVWSSSDTSVATVTEGAVTAVAVGSARITVRTGSAEAACSVTVVPAKPVEVESVTLDRTTLDLTVGDTERLTATVLPEDAADKTVVWSSSDSSVASVADGLVTALAPGTATVTAKAGGKSAECVVTVGPVEVLSVTLDQTTLDLTVGDTEQLTATVLPEDATDKTVVWSSSDQEVATVADGLVTALAPGTATVTASAGDRSAECVVTVAPAGKSWAVGDLYDEDGVKGVVFWVADDARSGKIVSLDESVRLWATGPYEARAFDEDNGADNTDKIKDLGLPLSTFPACAWCVDHGAGWYMPAINEVQGFLLAKALIDPALTANGGTAVSGSNWYWSSTEGEDSEGSSAICGYITSSGVGSYGEWKDQPEDDTYVRAVYAF
;
A
#
# COMPACT_ATOMS: atom_id res chain seq x y z
N MET A 1 87.56 -18.54 47.81
CA MET A 1 88.48 -18.07 48.86
C MET A 1 87.78 -18.34 50.19
N LYS A 2 88.19 -19.33 50.99
CA LYS A 2 88.91 -19.17 52.28
C LYS A 2 88.33 -18.03 53.15
N ASN A 3 87.53 -18.33 54.19
CA ASN A 3 87.87 -18.84 55.54
C ASN A 3 88.50 -17.82 56.50
N PHE A 4 87.76 -17.48 57.57
CA PHE A 4 88.16 -17.10 58.95
C PHE A 4 86.86 -17.22 59.79
N VAL A 5 86.70 -17.93 60.92
CA VAL A 5 87.53 -18.46 62.02
C VAL A 5 87.92 -17.46 63.12
N ARG A 6 87.22 -17.52 64.26
CA ARG A 6 87.69 -17.46 65.68
C ARG A 6 86.44 -17.45 66.59
N MET A 7 86.25 -18.25 67.66
CA MET A 7 87.10 -18.92 68.67
C MET A 7 87.52 -18.05 69.87
N ALA A 8 86.94 -18.36 71.05
CA ALA A 8 87.43 -18.17 72.44
C ALA A 8 86.32 -18.68 73.42
N ALA A 9 86.50 -19.10 74.69
CA ALA A 9 87.64 -19.56 75.52
C ALA A 9 87.06 -19.94 76.95
N VAL A 10 87.63 -20.74 77.88
CA VAL A 10 88.73 -21.74 77.93
C VAL A 10 88.67 -22.55 79.27
N CYS A 11 88.72 -23.90 79.24
CA CYS A 11 89.27 -24.83 80.28
C CYS A 11 88.66 -24.83 81.74
N PHE A 12 88.88 -25.79 82.67
CA PHE A 12 89.54 -27.13 82.70
C PHE A 12 89.08 -28.00 83.91
N ALA A 13 89.29 -29.32 83.83
CA ALA A 13 89.68 -30.29 84.88
C ALA A 13 88.82 -30.66 86.14
N ALA A 14 88.58 -31.97 86.22
CA ALA A 14 88.86 -32.88 87.36
C ALA A 14 88.02 -32.89 88.66
N ALA A 15 87.14 -33.89 88.73
CA ALA A 15 86.75 -34.76 89.85
C ALA A 15 87.02 -34.33 91.32
N GLY A 16 85.93 -34.23 92.08
CA GLY A 16 85.90 -34.36 93.54
C GLY A 16 84.58 -34.99 94.00
N LEU A 17 84.65 -36.14 94.68
CA LEU A 17 83.50 -36.71 95.41
C LEU A 17 83.13 -35.80 96.59
N PHE A 18 81.84 -35.57 96.83
CA PHE A 18 81.19 -35.99 98.09
C PHE A 18 79.65 -35.87 98.00
N ALA A 19 78.98 -36.74 98.74
CA ALA A 19 77.56 -37.08 98.65
C ALA A 19 76.55 -35.94 98.96
N GLY A 20 75.39 -36.04 98.30
CA GLY A 20 74.12 -36.11 99.03
C GLY A 20 73.17 -34.91 98.96
N CYS A 21 72.29 -34.90 97.97
CA CYS A 21 70.84 -34.89 98.23
C CYS A 21 70.08 -35.43 97.01
N ASN A 22 69.03 -36.22 97.24
CA ASN A 22 68.05 -36.55 96.19
C ASN A 22 67.07 -35.38 96.12
N ASP A 23 67.01 -34.70 94.98
CA ASP A 23 65.79 -34.06 94.51
C ASP A 23 65.52 -34.61 93.10
N ASP A 24 64.33 -35.20 92.94
CA ASP A 24 63.90 -35.95 91.75
C ASP A 24 63.38 -34.98 90.69
N GLU A 25 64.29 -34.24 90.04
CA GLU A 25 63.95 -33.45 88.86
C GLU A 25 63.69 -34.38 87.66
N THR A 26 62.42 -34.74 87.51
CA THR A 26 61.89 -35.28 86.26
C THR A 26 62.00 -34.22 85.17
N LEU A 27 63.04 -34.34 84.34
CA LEU A 27 63.21 -33.54 83.12
C LEU A 27 62.01 -33.78 82.19
N ALA A 28 61.05 -32.86 82.20
CA ALA A 28 59.92 -32.87 81.29
C ALA A 28 60.42 -32.85 79.84
N THR A 29 60.09 -33.88 79.07
CA THR A 29 60.37 -33.93 77.63
C THR A 29 59.64 -32.80 76.93
N ALA A 30 60.34 -32.08 76.05
CA ALA A 30 59.75 -30.95 75.32
C ALA A 30 58.56 -31.41 74.47
N GLU A 31 57.36 -30.93 74.83
CA GLU A 31 56.13 -31.10 74.07
C GLU A 31 56.28 -30.40 72.71
N THR A 32 55.91 -31.09 71.63
CA THR A 32 55.89 -30.52 70.27
C THR A 32 54.57 -30.85 69.59
N VAL A 33 54.10 -29.93 68.75
CA VAL A 33 52.99 -30.15 67.83
C VAL A 33 53.40 -29.72 66.43
N VAL A 34 53.01 -30.48 65.42
CA VAL A 34 53.31 -30.22 64.00
C VAL A 34 52.05 -30.43 63.18
N LEU A 35 51.78 -29.53 62.22
CA LEU A 35 50.72 -29.71 61.22
C LEU A 35 51.27 -30.39 59.97
N ASP A 36 50.48 -31.25 59.36
CA ASP A 36 50.79 -31.93 58.09
C ASP A 36 50.99 -30.96 56.91
N LYS A 37 50.33 -29.79 56.95
CA LYS A 37 50.40 -28.75 55.92
C LYS A 37 50.80 -27.40 56.53
N PRO A 38 51.92 -26.78 56.12
CA PRO A 38 52.32 -25.44 56.58
C PRO A 38 51.55 -24.31 55.87
N ALA A 39 50.97 -24.58 54.70
CA ALA A 39 50.09 -23.67 53.99
C ALA A 39 49.09 -24.44 53.12
N ILE A 40 47.90 -23.87 52.90
CA ILE A 40 46.87 -24.35 51.97
C ILE A 40 46.25 -23.18 51.20
N THR A 41 45.70 -23.47 50.01
CA THR A 41 44.90 -22.54 49.22
C THR A 41 43.57 -23.20 48.90
N LEU A 42 42.46 -22.49 49.13
CA LEU A 42 41.10 -23.01 49.05
C LEU A 42 40.22 -22.04 48.25
N GLU A 43 39.25 -22.54 47.49
CA GLU A 43 38.17 -21.72 46.94
C GLU A 43 37.12 -21.40 48.01
N VAL A 44 36.36 -20.31 47.86
CA VAL A 44 35.28 -19.97 48.81
C VAL A 44 34.26 -21.11 48.88
N GLY A 45 34.01 -21.64 50.09
CA GLY A 45 33.11 -22.77 50.34
C GLY A 45 33.82 -24.13 50.51
N ASP A 46 35.08 -24.25 50.10
CA ASP A 46 35.88 -25.46 50.25
C ASP A 46 36.13 -25.82 51.72
N ARG A 47 36.44 -27.10 51.94
CA ARG A 47 36.84 -27.65 53.23
C ARG A 47 38.09 -28.50 53.11
N GLU A 48 38.94 -28.41 54.12
CA GLU A 48 40.22 -29.11 54.18
C GLU A 48 40.50 -29.54 55.63
N GLN A 49 41.02 -30.75 55.83
CA GLN A 49 41.33 -31.28 57.15
C GLN A 49 42.83 -31.16 57.41
N LEU A 50 43.19 -30.29 58.35
CA LEU A 50 44.54 -30.26 58.92
C LEU A 50 44.69 -31.38 59.94
N LYS A 51 45.87 -32.01 59.95
CA LYS A 51 46.23 -33.07 60.90
C LYS A 51 47.37 -32.58 61.78
N ALA A 52 47.10 -32.48 63.09
CA ALA A 52 48.12 -32.22 64.08
C ALA A 52 48.73 -33.54 64.57
N THR A 53 50.05 -33.59 64.67
CA THR A 53 50.80 -34.67 65.35
C THR A 53 51.45 -34.08 66.59
N VAL A 54 51.18 -34.65 67.77
CA VAL A 54 51.80 -34.27 69.04
C VAL A 54 52.91 -35.26 69.37
N THR A 55 53.97 -34.82 70.06
CA THR A 55 55.01 -35.72 70.57
C THR A 55 55.55 -35.20 71.91
N PRO A 56 55.54 -36.04 72.98
CA PRO A 56 54.86 -37.34 73.07
C PRO A 56 53.33 -37.24 72.92
N ASP A 57 52.70 -38.27 72.36
CA ASP A 57 51.22 -38.37 72.28
C ASP A 57 50.68 -39.02 73.55
N ASP A 58 50.33 -38.19 74.52
CA ASP A 58 49.76 -38.60 75.81
C ASP A 58 48.25 -38.30 75.87
N GLY A 59 47.59 -38.12 74.71
CA GLY A 59 46.16 -37.82 74.60
C GLY A 59 45.80 -36.37 74.98
N GLN A 60 46.66 -35.40 74.68
CA GLN A 60 46.46 -34.00 75.04
C GLN A 60 45.34 -33.32 74.21
N THR A 61 44.63 -32.37 74.82
CA THR A 61 43.55 -31.63 74.14
C THR A 61 44.10 -30.57 73.18
N LEU A 62 43.77 -30.69 71.90
CA LEU A 62 44.11 -29.70 70.87
C LEU A 62 43.13 -28.52 70.86
N VAL A 63 43.64 -27.30 71.03
CA VAL A 63 42.88 -26.06 70.88
C VAL A 63 43.19 -25.43 69.53
N TRP A 64 42.16 -25.29 68.68
CA TRP A 64 42.27 -24.70 67.35
C TRP A 64 41.73 -23.28 67.32
N SER A 65 42.37 -22.39 66.57
CA SER A 65 41.90 -21.02 66.33
C SER A 65 42.24 -20.54 64.91
N SER A 66 41.48 -19.55 64.45
CA SER A 66 41.78 -18.78 63.23
C SER A 66 42.13 -17.35 63.61
N SER A 67 43.08 -16.74 62.91
CA SER A 67 43.35 -15.30 63.03
C SER A 67 42.24 -14.43 62.45
N ASP A 68 41.45 -14.96 61.51
CA ASP A 68 40.32 -14.28 60.87
C ASP A 68 39.25 -15.30 60.49
N THR A 69 38.20 -15.37 61.30
CA THR A 69 37.06 -16.26 61.08
C THR A 69 36.10 -15.77 59.99
N SER A 70 36.25 -14.55 59.49
CA SER A 70 35.52 -14.07 58.32
C SER A 70 36.12 -14.57 57.00
N VAL A 71 37.42 -14.91 57.01
CA VAL A 71 38.14 -15.52 55.88
C VAL A 71 38.11 -17.04 55.96
N ALA A 72 38.47 -17.64 57.10
CA ALA A 72 38.45 -19.09 57.27
C ALA A 72 38.16 -19.48 58.74
N THR A 73 37.26 -20.43 58.94
CA THR A 73 36.98 -21.03 60.26
C THR A 73 37.71 -22.36 60.42
N VAL A 74 37.89 -22.80 61.67
CA VAL A 74 38.42 -24.13 62.00
C VAL A 74 37.65 -24.74 63.17
N THR A 75 37.36 -26.03 63.10
CA THR A 75 36.82 -26.82 64.22
C THR A 75 37.48 -28.19 64.17
N GLU A 76 38.20 -28.59 65.23
CA GLU A 76 38.89 -29.89 65.31
C GLU A 76 39.80 -30.18 64.07
N GLY A 77 40.47 -29.14 63.57
CA GLY A 77 41.32 -29.19 62.38
C GLY A 77 40.59 -29.15 61.04
N ALA A 78 39.26 -29.28 61.00
CA ALA A 78 38.47 -29.07 59.79
C ALA A 78 38.36 -27.57 59.49
N VAL A 79 39.10 -27.11 58.48
CA VAL A 79 39.11 -25.73 57.99
C VAL A 79 37.98 -25.57 56.97
N THR A 80 37.20 -24.49 57.07
CA THR A 80 36.22 -24.09 56.04
C THR A 80 36.56 -22.71 55.52
N ALA A 81 36.66 -22.56 54.21
CA ALA A 81 36.88 -21.27 53.54
C ALA A 81 35.57 -20.46 53.48
N VAL A 82 35.58 -19.23 54.00
CA VAL A 82 34.39 -18.39 54.19
C VAL A 82 34.37 -17.22 53.20
N ALA A 83 35.47 -16.50 53.05
CA ALA A 83 35.58 -15.35 52.14
C ALA A 83 37.00 -15.18 51.63
N VAL A 84 37.15 -14.54 50.46
CA VAL A 84 38.44 -14.25 49.81
C VAL A 84 39.34 -13.44 50.74
N GLY A 85 40.57 -13.91 50.97
CA GLY A 85 41.50 -13.28 51.89
C GLY A 85 42.64 -14.19 52.34
N SER A 86 43.23 -13.90 53.49
CA SER A 86 44.23 -14.78 54.11
C SER A 86 44.06 -14.84 55.62
N ALA A 87 44.12 -16.04 56.18
CA ALA A 87 44.02 -16.32 57.60
C ALA A 87 45.16 -17.26 58.04
N ARG A 88 45.47 -17.29 59.33
CA ARG A 88 46.39 -18.25 59.95
C ARG A 88 45.61 -19.16 60.89
N ILE A 89 45.53 -20.45 60.53
CA ILE A 89 44.98 -21.47 61.41
C ILE A 89 46.08 -21.91 62.36
N THR A 90 45.78 -21.94 63.65
CA THR A 90 46.73 -22.22 64.72
C THR A 90 46.20 -23.35 65.59
N VAL A 91 47.05 -24.32 65.91
CA VAL A 91 46.76 -25.38 66.89
C VAL A 91 47.72 -25.26 68.07
N ARG A 92 47.18 -25.44 69.28
CA ARG A 92 47.96 -25.44 70.53
C ARG A 92 47.65 -26.66 71.38
N THR A 93 48.69 -27.19 72.01
CA THR A 93 48.62 -28.14 73.14
C THR A 93 49.68 -27.72 74.14
N GLY A 94 49.31 -27.69 75.43
CA GLY A 94 50.17 -27.21 76.52
C GLY A 94 50.93 -25.92 76.18
N SER A 95 52.24 -26.04 75.93
CA SER A 95 53.11 -24.91 75.55
C SER A 95 53.49 -24.86 74.06
N ALA A 96 53.15 -25.90 73.30
CA ALA A 96 53.50 -26.05 71.89
C ALA A 96 52.45 -25.40 70.96
N GLU A 97 52.91 -24.79 69.87
CA GLU A 97 52.07 -24.21 68.82
C GLU A 97 52.57 -24.64 67.42
N ALA A 98 51.63 -25.00 66.55
CA ALA A 98 51.86 -25.10 65.11
C ALA A 98 50.78 -24.31 64.35
N ALA A 99 51.08 -23.93 63.11
CA ALA A 99 50.17 -23.14 62.30
C ALA A 99 50.29 -23.38 60.81
N CYS A 100 49.17 -23.16 60.12
CA CYS A 100 49.01 -23.25 58.68
C CYS A 100 48.54 -21.90 58.14
N SER A 101 49.19 -21.39 57.11
CA SER A 101 48.70 -20.23 56.35
C SER A 101 47.60 -20.66 55.38
N VAL A 102 46.43 -20.03 55.46
CA VAL A 102 45.29 -20.29 54.58
C VAL A 102 45.08 -19.10 53.68
N THR A 103 45.18 -19.30 52.36
CA THR A 103 44.77 -18.30 51.36
C THR A 103 43.44 -18.75 50.76
N VAL A 104 42.41 -17.90 50.86
CA VAL A 104 41.11 -18.18 50.24
C VAL A 104 41.01 -17.34 48.97
N VAL A 105 40.76 -18.01 47.84
CA VAL A 105 40.60 -17.40 46.52
C VAL A 105 39.13 -17.47 46.07
N PRO A 106 38.68 -16.63 45.11
CA PRO A 106 37.33 -16.75 44.56
C PRO A 106 37.09 -18.15 43.98
N ALA A 107 35.89 -18.68 44.14
CA ALA A 107 35.51 -19.93 43.48
C ALA A 107 35.49 -19.76 41.95
N LYS A 108 35.88 -20.79 41.21
CA LYS A 108 35.84 -20.75 39.75
C LYS A 108 34.37 -20.64 39.29
N PRO A 109 34.02 -19.71 38.38
CA PRO A 109 32.68 -19.67 37.81
C PRO A 109 32.36 -20.95 37.04
N VAL A 110 31.15 -21.48 37.24
CA VAL A 110 30.62 -22.60 36.46
C VAL A 110 30.39 -22.12 35.03
N GLU A 111 31.02 -22.79 34.06
CA GLU A 111 30.95 -22.45 32.63
C GLU A 111 29.70 -23.09 31.98
N VAL A 112 29.18 -22.46 30.92
CA VAL A 112 28.08 -23.04 30.11
C VAL A 112 28.60 -24.24 29.32
N GLU A 113 27.94 -25.39 29.48
CA GLU A 113 28.26 -26.62 28.76
C GLU A 113 27.48 -26.75 27.46
N SER A 114 26.18 -26.38 27.47
CA SER A 114 25.30 -26.45 26.29
C SER A 114 24.22 -25.37 26.27
N VAL A 115 23.76 -25.05 25.06
CA VAL A 115 22.55 -24.26 24.78
C VAL A 115 21.67 -25.10 23.86
N THR A 116 20.36 -25.11 24.08
CA THR A 116 19.38 -25.78 23.20
C THR A 116 18.17 -24.88 22.96
N LEU A 117 17.58 -24.97 21.77
CA LEU A 117 16.28 -24.37 21.47
C LEU A 117 15.15 -25.41 21.59
N ASP A 118 13.94 -24.94 21.85
CA ASP A 118 12.71 -25.74 21.84
C ASP A 118 12.30 -26.20 20.42
N ARG A 119 12.75 -25.48 19.38
CA ARG A 119 12.50 -25.77 17.98
C ARG A 119 13.76 -25.54 17.14
N THR A 120 13.92 -26.32 16.07
CA THR A 120 15.03 -26.23 15.10
C THR A 120 14.60 -25.70 13.74
N THR A 121 13.30 -25.63 13.47
CA THR A 121 12.72 -24.99 12.28
C THR A 121 11.46 -24.21 12.64
N LEU A 122 11.17 -23.17 11.87
CA LEU A 122 9.91 -22.42 11.87
C LEU A 122 9.51 -22.15 10.41
N ASP A 123 8.26 -22.40 10.07
CA ASP A 123 7.67 -22.00 8.78
C ASP A 123 6.58 -20.97 9.08
N LEU A 124 6.78 -19.74 8.61
CA LEU A 124 5.99 -18.54 8.95
C LEU A 124 5.54 -17.82 7.68
N THR A 125 4.53 -16.96 7.79
CA THR A 125 4.13 -15.98 6.76
C THR A 125 4.68 -14.61 7.13
N VAL A 126 4.91 -13.71 6.17
CA VAL A 126 5.22 -12.29 6.47
C VAL A 126 4.17 -11.72 7.43
N GLY A 127 4.63 -11.06 8.50
CA GLY A 127 3.80 -10.52 9.57
C GLY A 127 3.62 -11.44 10.79
N ASP A 128 3.86 -12.75 10.65
CA ASP A 128 3.77 -13.69 11.78
C ASP A 128 4.87 -13.44 12.83
N THR A 129 4.56 -13.81 14.07
CA THR A 129 5.52 -13.81 15.20
C THR A 129 5.45 -15.12 15.97
N GLU A 130 6.60 -15.65 16.38
CA GLU A 130 6.70 -16.90 17.15
C GLU A 130 7.86 -16.80 18.15
N ARG A 131 7.73 -17.43 19.32
CA ARG A 131 8.74 -17.32 20.39
C ARG A 131 9.55 -18.60 20.53
N LEU A 132 10.84 -18.50 20.25
CA LEU A 132 11.85 -19.49 20.59
C LEU A 132 12.25 -19.37 22.07
N THR A 133 12.52 -20.50 22.71
CA THR A 133 12.96 -20.58 24.10
C THR A 133 14.32 -21.27 24.17
N ALA A 134 15.35 -20.52 24.55
CA ALA A 134 16.69 -21.06 24.77
C ALA A 134 16.83 -21.60 26.20
N THR A 135 17.31 -22.84 26.32
CA THR A 135 17.71 -23.46 27.60
C THR A 135 19.23 -23.49 27.68
N VAL A 136 19.79 -22.99 28.79
CA VAL A 136 21.24 -22.96 29.06
C VAL A 136 21.55 -23.93 30.20
N LEU A 137 22.53 -24.80 30.01
CA LEU A 137 22.97 -25.79 31.01
C LEU A 137 24.48 -25.72 31.28
N PRO A 138 24.94 -26.02 32.50
CA PRO A 138 24.15 -26.42 33.67
C PRO A 138 23.36 -25.25 34.29
N GLU A 139 22.38 -25.55 35.16
CA GLU A 139 21.49 -24.53 35.74
C GLU A 139 22.23 -23.54 36.65
N ASP A 140 23.32 -23.97 37.28
CA ASP A 140 24.19 -23.16 38.15
C ASP A 140 25.33 -22.43 37.40
N ALA A 141 25.32 -22.45 36.06
CA ALA A 141 26.25 -21.66 35.25
C ALA A 141 26.22 -20.17 35.62
N ALA A 142 27.41 -19.58 35.78
CA ALA A 142 27.59 -18.24 36.36
C ALA A 142 27.09 -17.10 35.44
N ASP A 143 27.12 -17.32 34.12
CA ASP A 143 26.54 -16.43 33.11
C ASP A 143 25.66 -17.25 32.18
N LYS A 144 24.36 -16.95 32.19
CA LYS A 144 23.32 -17.57 31.35
C LYS A 144 22.68 -16.56 30.40
N THR A 145 23.28 -15.38 30.18
CA THR A 145 22.75 -14.38 29.26
C THR A 145 22.79 -14.92 27.83
N VAL A 146 21.61 -15.03 27.22
CA VAL A 146 21.43 -15.48 25.84
C VAL A 146 21.46 -14.27 24.91
N VAL A 147 22.42 -14.25 23.99
CA VAL A 147 22.47 -13.28 22.89
C VAL A 147 21.81 -13.90 21.66
N TRP A 148 20.80 -13.24 21.13
CA TRP A 148 20.10 -13.63 19.91
C TRP A 148 20.65 -12.92 18.69
N SER A 149 20.62 -13.59 17.54
CA SER A 149 21.00 -13.02 16.25
C SER A 149 20.26 -13.73 15.11
N SER A 150 20.14 -13.08 13.96
CA SER A 150 19.62 -13.67 12.72
C SER A 150 20.67 -13.53 11.62
N SER A 151 20.79 -14.53 10.75
CA SER A 151 21.65 -14.46 9.57
C SER A 151 21.18 -13.42 8.55
N ASP A 152 19.88 -13.14 8.52
CA ASP A 152 19.27 -12.10 7.71
C ASP A 152 18.07 -11.48 8.46
N SER A 153 18.32 -10.33 9.08
CA SER A 153 17.30 -9.58 9.83
C SER A 153 16.30 -8.83 8.94
N SER A 154 16.43 -8.87 7.61
CA SER A 154 15.44 -8.35 6.68
C SER A 154 14.39 -9.40 6.28
N VAL A 155 14.76 -10.68 6.35
CA VAL A 155 13.84 -11.83 6.19
C VAL A 155 13.15 -12.18 7.51
N ALA A 156 13.92 -12.41 8.58
CA ALA A 156 13.37 -12.68 9.91
C ALA A 156 14.23 -12.01 10.99
N SER A 157 13.60 -11.13 11.78
CA SER A 157 14.24 -10.47 12.92
C SER A 157 14.02 -11.26 14.20
N VAL A 158 14.88 -11.05 15.21
CA VAL A 158 14.74 -11.68 16.54
C VAL A 158 15.10 -10.69 17.64
N ALA A 159 14.26 -10.60 18.67
CA ALA A 159 14.50 -9.83 19.89
C ALA A 159 14.08 -10.67 21.11
N ASP A 160 15.02 -10.93 22.02
CA ASP A 160 14.80 -11.72 23.24
C ASP A 160 14.08 -13.08 23.03
N GLY A 161 14.34 -13.71 21.87
CA GLY A 161 13.75 -14.99 21.44
C GLY A 161 12.40 -14.88 20.73
N LEU A 162 11.77 -13.70 20.67
CA LEU A 162 10.64 -13.44 19.78
C LEU A 162 11.16 -13.24 18.36
N VAL A 163 10.77 -14.12 17.45
CA VAL A 163 11.05 -14.04 16.02
C VAL A 163 9.89 -13.35 15.32
N THR A 164 10.18 -12.41 14.42
CA THR A 164 9.19 -11.73 13.57
C THR A 164 9.56 -11.92 12.10
N ALA A 165 8.63 -12.46 11.32
CA ALA A 165 8.76 -12.66 9.88
C ALA A 165 8.49 -11.36 9.11
N LEU A 166 9.41 -10.94 8.24
CA LEU A 166 9.42 -9.60 7.62
C LEU A 166 9.39 -9.62 6.10
N ALA A 167 10.06 -10.57 5.44
CA ALA A 167 10.05 -10.71 3.99
C ALA A 167 10.21 -12.19 3.61
N PRO A 168 9.69 -12.64 2.44
CA PRO A 168 9.82 -14.02 2.01
C PRO A 168 11.28 -14.43 1.83
N GLY A 169 11.65 -15.63 2.28
CA GLY A 169 13.03 -16.13 2.22
C GLY A 169 13.35 -17.14 3.31
N THR A 170 14.64 -17.27 3.63
CA THR A 170 15.11 -18.14 4.72
C THR A 170 16.21 -17.44 5.52
N ALA A 171 16.10 -17.47 6.84
CA ALA A 171 17.10 -16.95 7.76
C ALA A 171 17.36 -17.94 8.92
N THR A 172 18.57 -17.96 9.46
CA THR A 172 18.92 -18.79 10.62
C THR A 172 18.98 -17.92 11.87
N VAL A 173 18.10 -18.18 12.84
CA VAL A 173 18.10 -17.54 14.15
C VAL A 173 19.02 -18.33 15.09
N THR A 174 19.99 -17.65 15.69
CA THR A 174 21.00 -18.24 16.58
C THR A 174 20.86 -17.68 17.99
N ALA A 175 20.75 -18.57 18.98
CA ALA A 175 20.87 -18.25 20.40
C ALA A 175 22.26 -18.65 20.90
N LYS A 176 22.97 -17.75 21.59
CA LYS A 176 24.34 -17.95 22.06
C LYS A 176 24.50 -17.58 23.55
N ALA A 177 25.08 -18.47 24.34
CA ALA A 177 25.46 -18.22 25.74
C ALA A 177 26.76 -18.94 26.09
N GLY A 178 27.66 -18.30 26.85
CA GLY A 178 28.95 -18.88 27.30
C GLY A 178 29.82 -19.49 26.18
N GLY A 179 29.73 -18.97 24.95
CA GLY A 179 30.46 -19.50 23.79
C GLY A 179 29.82 -20.70 23.09
N LYS A 180 28.73 -21.27 23.63
CA LYS A 180 27.90 -22.30 23.00
C LYS A 180 26.76 -21.64 22.20
N SER A 181 26.23 -22.33 21.20
CA SER A 181 25.10 -21.87 20.41
C SER A 181 24.12 -22.98 20.04
N ALA A 182 22.89 -22.59 19.76
CA ALA A 182 21.86 -23.39 19.10
C ALA A 182 21.16 -22.55 18.03
N GLU A 183 20.67 -23.22 16.98
CA GLU A 183 20.19 -22.58 15.76
C GLU A 183 18.78 -23.08 15.38
N CYS A 184 17.98 -22.21 14.80
CA CYS A 184 16.67 -22.50 14.25
C CYS A 184 16.58 -21.90 12.83
N VAL A 185 16.19 -22.70 11.85
CA VAL A 185 15.99 -22.25 10.46
C VAL A 185 14.56 -21.73 10.31
N VAL A 186 14.43 -20.46 9.96
CA VAL A 186 13.14 -19.78 9.75
C VAL A 186 12.90 -19.61 8.26
N THR A 187 11.90 -20.30 7.73
CA THR A 187 11.36 -20.10 6.38
C THR A 187 10.22 -19.09 6.47
N VAL A 188 10.23 -18.06 5.60
CA VAL A 188 9.14 -17.08 5.50
C VAL A 188 8.50 -17.18 4.13
N GLY A 189 7.20 -17.45 4.08
CA GLY A 189 6.37 -17.41 2.88
C GLY A 189 5.68 -16.05 2.69
N PRO A 190 5.25 -15.73 1.45
CA PRO A 190 4.47 -14.53 1.17
C PRO A 190 3.05 -14.62 1.76
N VAL A 191 2.43 -13.47 2.02
CA VAL A 191 0.98 -13.37 2.21
C VAL A 191 0.33 -13.50 0.83
N GLU A 192 -0.39 -14.60 0.63
CA GLU A 192 -1.05 -14.94 -0.64
C GLU A 192 -2.31 -14.11 -0.91
N VAL A 193 -2.62 -13.88 -2.19
CA VAL A 193 -3.87 -13.24 -2.62
C VAL A 193 -5.06 -14.20 -2.43
N LEU A 194 -6.04 -13.77 -1.64
CA LEU A 194 -7.24 -14.55 -1.34
C LEU A 194 -8.41 -14.20 -2.26
N SER A 195 -8.54 -12.94 -2.70
CA SER A 195 -9.57 -12.52 -3.65
C SER A 195 -9.19 -11.27 -4.44
N VAL A 196 -9.70 -11.19 -5.66
CA VAL A 196 -9.77 -9.97 -6.47
C VAL A 196 -11.24 -9.64 -6.68
N THR A 197 -11.61 -8.36 -6.63
CA THR A 197 -12.97 -7.88 -6.97
C THR A 197 -12.88 -6.63 -7.83
N LEU A 198 -13.83 -6.45 -8.73
CA LEU A 198 -14.04 -5.19 -9.46
C LEU A 198 -15.16 -4.38 -8.81
N ASP A 199 -15.09 -3.06 -8.95
CA ASP A 199 -16.17 -2.12 -8.62
C ASP A 199 -17.39 -2.26 -9.54
N GLN A 200 -17.18 -2.65 -10.80
CA GLN A 200 -18.24 -2.94 -11.77
C GLN A 200 -18.06 -4.33 -12.40
N THR A 201 -19.18 -5.01 -12.64
CA THR A 201 -19.23 -6.33 -13.31
C THR A 201 -19.85 -6.28 -14.71
N THR A 202 -20.40 -5.13 -15.10
CA THR A 202 -20.91 -4.84 -16.44
C THR A 202 -20.62 -3.39 -16.81
N LEU A 203 -20.29 -3.13 -18.07
CA LEU A 203 -20.18 -1.81 -18.67
C LEU A 203 -20.96 -1.78 -19.99
N ASP A 204 -21.75 -0.75 -20.21
CA ASP A 204 -22.41 -0.47 -21.49
C ASP A 204 -21.82 0.84 -22.05
N LEU A 205 -21.05 0.74 -23.14
CA LEU A 205 -20.26 1.82 -23.73
C LEU A 205 -20.62 2.06 -25.19
N THR A 206 -20.29 3.24 -25.72
CA THR A 206 -20.30 3.56 -27.15
C THR A 206 -18.88 3.43 -27.71
N VAL A 207 -18.70 3.09 -28.99
CA VAL A 207 -17.38 3.20 -29.65
C VAL A 207 -16.80 4.62 -29.46
N GLY A 208 -15.58 4.68 -28.92
CA GLY A 208 -14.89 5.91 -28.54
C GLY A 208 -14.93 6.24 -27.05
N ASP A 209 -15.87 5.65 -26.29
CA ASP A 209 -15.97 5.87 -24.84
C ASP A 209 -14.85 5.14 -24.09
N THR A 210 -14.52 5.65 -22.91
CA THR A 210 -13.54 5.07 -21.97
C THR A 210 -14.10 5.05 -20.56
N GLU A 211 -13.85 3.99 -19.80
CA GLU A 211 -14.29 3.87 -18.40
C GLU A 211 -13.21 3.22 -17.54
N GLN A 212 -13.06 3.64 -16.29
CA GLN A 212 -12.01 3.14 -15.40
C GLN A 212 -12.58 2.09 -14.43
N LEU A 213 -12.18 0.83 -14.60
CA LEU A 213 -12.43 -0.22 -13.62
C LEU A 213 -11.40 -0.16 -12.48
N THR A 214 -11.86 -0.38 -11.25
CA THR A 214 -11.01 -0.44 -10.05
C THR A 214 -10.96 -1.88 -9.52
N ALA A 215 -9.78 -2.50 -9.62
CA ALA A 215 -9.53 -3.80 -8.99
C ALA A 215 -9.10 -3.64 -7.53
N THR A 216 -9.79 -4.32 -6.62
CA THR A 216 -9.41 -4.46 -5.20
C THR A 216 -8.84 -5.86 -4.97
N VAL A 217 -7.62 -5.92 -4.42
CA VAL A 217 -6.93 -7.17 -4.06
C VAL A 217 -6.96 -7.32 -2.53
N LEU A 218 -7.35 -8.50 -2.04
CA LEU A 218 -7.35 -8.82 -0.61
C LEU A 218 -6.56 -10.11 -0.30
N PRO A 219 -5.91 -10.19 0.87
CA PRO A 219 -5.87 -9.18 1.93
C PRO A 219 -4.98 -7.97 1.56
N GLU A 220 -5.13 -6.86 2.29
CA GLU A 220 -4.41 -5.60 1.98
C GLU A 220 -2.89 -5.73 2.14
N ASP A 221 -2.43 -6.64 3.00
CA ASP A 221 -1.04 -7.00 3.27
C ASP A 221 -0.49 -8.13 2.38
N ALA A 222 -1.26 -8.56 1.36
CA ALA A 222 -0.76 -9.48 0.34
C ALA A 222 0.58 -9.00 -0.25
N THR A 223 1.54 -9.93 -0.35
CA THR A 223 2.93 -9.61 -0.67
C THR A 223 3.14 -9.19 -2.13
N ASP A 224 2.36 -9.78 -3.04
CA ASP A 224 2.22 -9.29 -4.42
C ASP A 224 0.75 -8.94 -4.68
N LYS A 225 0.51 -7.69 -5.08
CA LYS A 225 -0.80 -7.14 -5.43
C LYS A 225 -0.85 -6.65 -6.88
N THR A 226 0.09 -7.08 -7.71
CA THR A 226 0.17 -6.70 -9.12
C THR A 226 -1.07 -7.21 -9.86
N VAL A 227 -1.89 -6.28 -10.36
CA VAL A 227 -3.08 -6.62 -11.15
C VAL A 227 -2.71 -6.65 -12.62
N VAL A 228 -2.87 -7.82 -13.25
CA VAL A 228 -2.75 -8.01 -14.70
C VAL A 228 -4.13 -7.93 -15.33
N TRP A 229 -4.27 -7.04 -16.30
CA TRP A 229 -5.52 -6.84 -17.04
C TRP A 229 -5.47 -7.52 -18.41
N SER A 230 -6.61 -8.03 -18.85
CA SER A 230 -6.79 -8.60 -20.19
C SER A 230 -8.21 -8.38 -20.69
N SER A 231 -8.38 -8.35 -22.02
CA SER A 231 -9.69 -8.39 -22.68
C SER A 231 -9.79 -9.67 -23.52
N SER A 232 -10.97 -10.29 -23.53
CA SER A 232 -11.25 -11.45 -24.39
C SER A 232 -11.27 -11.12 -25.88
N ASP A 233 -11.53 -9.84 -26.23
CA ASP A 233 -11.58 -9.34 -27.60
C ASP A 233 -11.04 -7.91 -27.64
N GLN A 234 -9.81 -7.76 -28.16
CA GLN A 234 -9.13 -6.47 -28.28
C GLN A 234 -9.57 -5.65 -29.51
N GLU A 235 -10.38 -6.21 -30.42
CA GLU A 235 -11.00 -5.45 -31.52
C GLU A 235 -12.29 -4.76 -31.04
N VAL A 236 -13.00 -5.35 -30.07
CA VAL A 236 -14.18 -4.76 -29.41
C VAL A 236 -13.79 -3.77 -28.31
N ALA A 237 -12.95 -4.19 -27.35
CA ALA A 237 -12.51 -3.34 -26.24
C ALA A 237 -11.10 -3.68 -25.74
N THR A 238 -10.26 -2.66 -25.56
CA THR A 238 -8.94 -2.80 -24.92
C THR A 238 -8.98 -2.37 -23.46
N VAL A 239 -8.06 -2.87 -22.65
CA VAL A 239 -7.86 -2.44 -21.25
C VAL A 239 -6.37 -2.22 -20.97
N ALA A 240 -6.03 -1.12 -20.30
CA ALA A 240 -4.70 -0.83 -19.80
C ALA A 240 -4.81 -0.21 -18.40
N ASP A 241 -4.17 -0.80 -17.38
CA ASP A 241 -4.23 -0.36 -15.98
C ASP A 241 -5.67 -0.10 -15.46
N GLY A 242 -6.62 -0.93 -15.92
CA GLY A 242 -8.05 -0.84 -15.60
C GLY A 242 -8.85 0.15 -16.45
N LEU A 243 -8.21 1.02 -17.22
CA LEU A 243 -8.88 1.89 -18.18
C LEU A 243 -9.33 1.08 -19.39
N VAL A 244 -10.64 0.85 -19.51
CA VAL A 244 -11.30 0.22 -20.65
C VAL A 244 -11.50 1.27 -21.75
N THR A 245 -11.29 0.90 -23.00
CA THR A 245 -11.56 1.73 -24.19
C THR A 245 -12.38 0.93 -25.20
N ALA A 246 -13.53 1.47 -25.60
CA ALA A 246 -14.44 0.84 -26.56
C ALA A 246 -14.04 1.17 -28.01
N LEU A 247 -13.82 0.14 -28.83
CA LEU A 247 -13.22 0.26 -30.16
C LEU A 247 -14.16 -0.13 -31.31
N ALA A 248 -14.93 -1.20 -31.14
CA ALA A 248 -15.89 -1.67 -32.14
C ALA A 248 -17.16 -2.24 -31.49
N PRO A 249 -18.32 -2.24 -32.19
CA PRO A 249 -19.56 -2.78 -31.62
C PRO A 249 -19.45 -4.27 -31.35
N GLY A 250 -19.89 -4.72 -30.18
CA GLY A 250 -19.79 -6.12 -29.78
C GLY A 250 -19.87 -6.34 -28.27
N THR A 251 -19.34 -7.47 -27.80
CA THR A 251 -19.22 -7.76 -26.37
C THR A 251 -17.86 -8.38 -26.09
N ALA A 252 -17.15 -7.88 -25.07
CA ALA A 252 -15.88 -8.40 -24.60
C ALA A 252 -15.91 -8.58 -23.07
N THR A 253 -15.23 -9.58 -22.53
CA THR A 253 -14.99 -9.70 -21.09
C THR A 253 -13.62 -9.11 -20.76
N VAL A 254 -13.60 -8.13 -19.86
CA VAL A 254 -12.37 -7.61 -19.25
C VAL A 254 -12.12 -8.36 -17.94
N THR A 255 -10.93 -8.92 -17.80
CA THR A 255 -10.50 -9.70 -16.63
C THR A 255 -9.34 -9.02 -15.93
N ALA A 256 -9.48 -8.79 -14.62
CA ALA A 256 -8.40 -8.39 -13.72
C ALA A 256 -7.93 -9.61 -12.92
N SER A 257 -6.63 -9.89 -12.90
CA SER A 257 -6.05 -11.03 -12.17
C SER A 257 -4.89 -10.62 -11.28
N ALA A 258 -4.78 -11.21 -10.08
CA ALA A 258 -3.64 -11.08 -9.18
C ALA A 258 -3.37 -12.44 -8.51
N GLY A 259 -2.16 -12.99 -8.72
CA GLY A 259 -1.90 -14.40 -8.43
C GLY A 259 -2.86 -15.33 -9.18
N ASP A 260 -3.31 -16.39 -8.52
CA ASP A 260 -4.31 -17.35 -9.04
C ASP A 260 -5.77 -16.87 -8.89
N ARG A 261 -6.00 -15.58 -8.61
CA ARG A 261 -7.33 -14.99 -8.40
C ARG A 261 -7.66 -14.00 -9.51
N SER A 262 -8.92 -13.98 -9.94
CA SER A 262 -9.42 -13.05 -10.94
C SER A 262 -10.84 -12.57 -10.66
N ALA A 263 -11.20 -11.45 -11.28
CA ALA A 263 -12.55 -10.92 -11.37
C ALA A 263 -12.80 -10.42 -12.80
N GLU A 264 -14.06 -10.44 -13.23
CA GLU A 264 -14.46 -10.18 -14.62
C GLU A 264 -15.55 -9.10 -14.69
N CYS A 265 -15.49 -8.31 -15.76
CA CYS A 265 -16.50 -7.34 -16.13
C CYS A 265 -16.88 -7.52 -17.61
N VAL A 266 -18.18 -7.62 -17.89
CA VAL A 266 -18.70 -7.77 -19.26
C VAL A 266 -18.92 -6.39 -19.87
N VAL A 267 -18.21 -6.08 -20.95
CA VAL A 267 -18.29 -4.82 -21.68
C VAL A 267 -19.12 -5.01 -22.94
N THR A 268 -20.28 -4.35 -23.02
CA THR A 268 -21.09 -4.24 -24.23
C THR A 268 -20.76 -2.93 -24.92
N VAL A 269 -20.43 -2.97 -26.22
CA VAL A 269 -20.13 -1.79 -27.02
C VAL A 269 -21.19 -1.58 -28.10
N ALA A 270 -21.84 -0.42 -28.06
CA ALA A 270 -22.75 0.07 -29.11
C ALA A 270 -21.98 0.88 -30.18
N PRO A 271 -22.46 0.92 -31.44
CA PRO A 271 -21.88 1.78 -32.47
C PRO A 271 -21.86 3.25 -32.06
N ALA A 272 -20.80 3.96 -32.45
CA ALA A 272 -20.78 5.42 -32.41
C ALA A 272 -22.00 5.97 -33.16
N GLY A 273 -22.78 6.82 -32.48
CA GLY A 273 -23.84 7.58 -33.13
C GLY A 273 -23.25 8.42 -34.25
N LYS A 274 -23.95 8.48 -35.39
CA LYS A 274 -23.52 9.27 -36.56
C LYS A 274 -23.35 10.72 -36.13
N SER A 275 -22.16 11.25 -36.40
CA SER A 275 -21.83 12.65 -36.13
C SER A 275 -21.99 13.48 -37.40
N TRP A 276 -22.50 14.70 -37.25
CA TRP A 276 -22.86 15.60 -38.35
C TRP A 276 -22.10 16.91 -38.25
N ALA A 277 -21.78 17.48 -39.41
CA ALA A 277 -21.23 18.82 -39.58
C ALA A 277 -22.14 19.67 -40.49
N VAL A 278 -22.04 20.99 -40.36
CA VAL A 278 -22.71 21.93 -41.27
C VAL A 278 -22.17 21.74 -42.69
N GLY A 279 -23.07 21.42 -43.62
CA GLY A 279 -22.76 21.02 -44.99
C GLY A 279 -22.94 19.53 -45.27
N ASP A 280 -23.14 18.67 -44.26
CA ASP A 280 -23.39 17.25 -44.49
C ASP A 280 -24.77 16.99 -45.11
N LEU A 281 -24.86 15.92 -45.90
CA LEU A 281 -26.13 15.40 -46.39
C LEU A 281 -26.76 14.48 -45.34
N TYR A 282 -27.85 14.94 -44.73
CA TYR A 282 -28.75 14.09 -43.97
C TYR A 282 -29.61 13.26 -44.92
N ASP A 283 -29.68 11.94 -44.69
CA ASP A 283 -30.40 10.96 -45.51
C ASP A 283 -30.69 9.73 -44.63
N GLU A 284 -31.63 9.88 -43.69
CA GLU A 284 -32.01 8.86 -42.69
C GLU A 284 -33.53 8.77 -42.60
N ASP A 285 -34.07 7.58 -42.37
CA ASP A 285 -35.52 7.29 -42.22
C ASP A 285 -36.46 7.89 -43.29
N GLY A 286 -35.93 8.13 -44.49
CA GLY A 286 -36.65 8.72 -45.62
C GLY A 286 -36.73 10.25 -45.61
N VAL A 287 -36.11 10.90 -44.62
CA VAL A 287 -35.92 12.35 -44.54
C VAL A 287 -34.56 12.71 -45.12
N LYS A 288 -34.55 13.62 -46.09
CA LYS A 288 -33.33 14.00 -46.83
C LYS A 288 -33.18 15.51 -46.97
N GLY A 289 -32.01 16.02 -46.64
CA GLY A 289 -31.70 17.46 -46.68
C GLY A 289 -30.26 17.74 -46.32
N VAL A 290 -29.88 19.01 -46.24
CA VAL A 290 -28.49 19.42 -45.91
C VAL A 290 -28.45 20.12 -44.57
N VAL A 291 -27.54 19.64 -43.71
CA VAL A 291 -27.35 20.12 -42.33
C VAL A 291 -26.85 21.57 -42.37
N PHE A 292 -27.60 22.50 -41.79
CA PHE A 292 -27.18 23.90 -41.69
C PHE A 292 -26.84 24.34 -40.26
N TRP A 293 -27.28 23.59 -39.26
CA TRP A 293 -26.96 23.79 -37.85
C TRP A 293 -26.86 22.43 -37.14
N VAL A 294 -25.97 22.33 -36.15
CA VAL A 294 -25.75 21.13 -35.33
C VAL A 294 -25.55 21.57 -33.88
N ALA A 295 -26.04 20.80 -32.93
CA ALA A 295 -25.78 21.00 -31.51
C ALA A 295 -24.35 20.59 -31.12
N ASP A 296 -23.93 20.97 -29.90
CA ASP A 296 -22.59 20.65 -29.36
C ASP A 296 -22.31 19.14 -29.24
N ASP A 297 -23.35 18.29 -29.21
CA ASP A 297 -23.22 16.83 -29.21
C ASP A 297 -22.85 16.24 -30.59
N ALA A 298 -22.89 17.08 -31.63
CA ALA A 298 -22.73 16.73 -33.03
C ALA A 298 -23.67 15.62 -33.56
N ARG A 299 -24.77 15.31 -32.85
CA ARG A 299 -25.71 14.22 -33.15
C ARG A 299 -27.12 14.71 -33.44
N SER A 300 -27.52 15.84 -32.87
CA SER A 300 -28.79 16.53 -33.16
C SER A 300 -28.56 17.82 -33.93
N GLY A 301 -29.54 18.26 -34.73
CA GLY A 301 -29.36 19.41 -35.60
C GLY A 301 -30.58 19.83 -36.40
N LYS A 302 -30.35 20.67 -37.41
CA LYS A 302 -31.39 21.15 -38.34
C LYS A 302 -30.88 21.06 -39.78
N ILE A 303 -31.74 20.57 -40.67
CA ILE A 303 -31.51 20.46 -42.11
C ILE A 303 -32.46 21.36 -42.88
N VAL A 304 -32.01 21.82 -44.05
CA VAL A 304 -32.89 22.39 -45.07
C VAL A 304 -33.28 21.34 -46.11
N SER A 305 -34.47 21.48 -46.70
CA SER A 305 -34.91 20.71 -47.86
C SER A 305 -33.94 20.88 -49.03
N LEU A 306 -33.84 19.88 -49.90
CA LEU A 306 -32.99 19.97 -51.11
C LEU A 306 -33.52 21.01 -52.09
N ASP A 307 -34.84 21.05 -52.28
CA ASP A 307 -35.56 21.98 -53.11
C ASP A 307 -36.04 23.22 -52.34
N GLU A 308 -36.48 24.22 -53.12
CA GLU A 308 -37.10 25.46 -52.66
C GLU A 308 -38.19 25.86 -53.66
N SER A 309 -39.09 26.77 -53.26
CA SER A 309 -40.18 27.22 -54.12
C SER A 309 -40.52 28.68 -53.89
N VAL A 310 -41.11 29.34 -54.88
CA VAL A 310 -41.71 30.67 -54.70
C VAL A 310 -43.16 30.50 -54.27
N ARG A 311 -43.53 31.05 -53.12
CA ARG A 311 -44.88 30.91 -52.52
C ARG A 311 -45.30 32.21 -51.83
N LEU A 312 -46.61 32.47 -51.85
CA LEU A 312 -47.21 33.51 -51.02
C LEU A 312 -47.20 33.08 -49.54
N TRP A 313 -47.04 34.05 -48.64
CA TRP A 313 -47.18 33.82 -47.20
C TRP A 313 -48.60 33.34 -46.86
N ALA A 314 -49.60 34.17 -47.16
CA ALA A 314 -51.02 33.90 -46.91
C ALA A 314 -51.89 34.38 -48.08
N THR A 315 -53.11 33.84 -48.20
CA THR A 315 -54.11 34.24 -49.22
C THR A 315 -55.18 35.21 -48.68
N GLY A 316 -54.94 35.84 -47.53
CA GLY A 316 -55.86 36.78 -46.88
C GLY A 316 -55.36 37.24 -45.51
N PRO A 317 -56.06 38.18 -44.86
CA PRO A 317 -55.64 38.80 -43.60
C PRO A 317 -55.93 37.89 -42.39
N TYR A 318 -55.06 36.90 -42.19
CA TYR A 318 -55.06 35.97 -41.05
C TYR A 318 -53.80 36.16 -40.20
N GLU A 319 -53.97 36.29 -38.89
CA GLU A 319 -52.90 36.34 -37.90
C GLU A 319 -52.63 34.92 -37.39
N ALA A 320 -51.42 34.39 -37.60
CA ALA A 320 -50.99 33.10 -37.08
C ALA A 320 -50.54 33.14 -35.61
N ARG A 321 -50.22 34.34 -35.11
CA ARG A 321 -49.67 34.62 -33.78
C ARG A 321 -48.36 33.85 -33.52
N ALA A 322 -47.60 33.69 -34.61
CA ALA A 322 -46.40 32.86 -34.69
C ALA A 322 -45.14 33.67 -34.39
N PHE A 323 -45.01 34.15 -33.14
CA PHE A 323 -43.96 35.11 -32.75
C PHE A 323 -42.61 34.49 -32.33
N ASP A 324 -42.40 33.18 -32.49
CA ASP A 324 -41.11 32.58 -32.09
C ASP A 324 -40.04 32.89 -33.14
N GLU A 325 -38.86 33.37 -32.73
CA GLU A 325 -37.78 33.69 -33.67
C GLU A 325 -36.86 32.48 -33.95
N ASP A 326 -36.83 31.48 -33.07
CA ASP A 326 -35.87 30.36 -33.09
C ASP A 326 -36.49 28.99 -33.44
N ASN A 327 -37.82 28.85 -33.26
CA ASN A 327 -38.55 27.60 -33.41
C ASN A 327 -39.67 27.67 -34.46
N GLY A 328 -39.33 27.37 -35.71
CA GLY A 328 -40.26 27.27 -36.83
C GLY A 328 -41.27 26.13 -36.70
N ALA A 329 -40.97 25.08 -35.94
CA ALA A 329 -41.90 23.97 -35.71
C ALA A 329 -43.09 24.43 -34.87
N ASP A 330 -42.84 25.06 -33.71
CA ASP A 330 -43.89 25.62 -32.84
C ASP A 330 -44.71 26.68 -33.58
N ASN A 331 -44.08 27.51 -34.41
CA ASN A 331 -44.78 28.48 -35.25
C ASN A 331 -45.66 27.81 -36.32
N THR A 332 -45.15 26.77 -36.97
CA THR A 332 -45.89 25.98 -37.95
C THR A 332 -47.09 25.27 -37.30
N ASP A 333 -46.98 24.85 -36.04
CA ASP A 333 -48.10 24.29 -35.29
C ASP A 333 -49.13 25.37 -34.87
N LYS A 334 -48.69 26.57 -34.46
CA LYS A 334 -49.61 27.72 -34.25
C LYS A 334 -50.42 28.06 -35.52
N ILE A 335 -49.81 27.98 -36.71
CA ILE A 335 -50.52 28.16 -38.00
C ILE A 335 -51.59 27.07 -38.21
N LYS A 336 -51.30 25.80 -37.87
CA LYS A 336 -52.28 24.69 -37.95
C LYS A 336 -53.43 24.87 -36.95
N ASP A 337 -53.13 25.33 -35.74
CA ASP A 337 -54.09 25.51 -34.64
C ASP A 337 -55.14 26.61 -34.91
N LEU A 338 -54.96 27.45 -35.93
CA LEU A 338 -56.00 28.37 -36.42
C LEU A 338 -57.27 27.64 -36.92
N GLY A 339 -57.16 26.35 -37.25
CA GLY A 339 -58.27 25.57 -37.82
C GLY A 339 -58.66 25.96 -39.25
N LEU A 340 -57.83 26.76 -39.92
CA LEU A 340 -57.98 27.14 -41.32
C LEU A 340 -57.37 26.07 -42.24
N PRO A 341 -57.84 25.90 -43.49
CA PRO A 341 -57.16 25.05 -44.47
C PRO A 341 -55.72 25.53 -44.67
N LEU A 342 -54.72 24.64 -44.57
CA LEU A 342 -53.31 25.06 -44.65
C LEU A 342 -52.95 25.73 -45.99
N SER A 343 -53.72 25.46 -47.07
CA SER A 343 -53.65 26.17 -48.35
C SER A 343 -53.88 27.69 -48.26
N THR A 344 -54.44 28.17 -47.14
CA THR A 344 -54.55 29.59 -46.80
C THR A 344 -53.18 30.22 -46.49
N PHE A 345 -52.17 29.40 -46.17
CA PHE A 345 -50.77 29.78 -45.96
C PHE A 345 -49.85 29.00 -46.93
N PRO A 346 -49.79 29.36 -48.23
CA PRO A 346 -49.17 28.51 -49.26
C PRO A 346 -47.69 28.16 -49.03
N ALA A 347 -46.92 29.06 -48.39
CA ALA A 347 -45.53 28.78 -48.02
C ALA A 347 -45.44 27.71 -46.92
N CYS A 348 -46.25 27.83 -45.86
CA CYS A 348 -46.33 26.85 -44.77
C CYS A 348 -46.84 25.49 -45.25
N ALA A 349 -47.89 25.49 -46.09
CA ALA A 349 -48.40 24.26 -46.72
C ALA A 349 -47.31 23.53 -47.50
N TRP A 350 -46.55 24.26 -48.34
CA TRP A 350 -45.48 23.65 -49.12
C TRP A 350 -44.38 23.02 -48.25
N CYS A 351 -44.03 23.63 -47.10
CA CYS A 351 -43.10 22.99 -46.16
C CYS A 351 -43.67 21.71 -45.54
N VAL A 352 -44.92 21.74 -45.06
CA VAL A 352 -45.57 20.57 -44.42
C VAL A 352 -45.81 19.43 -45.42
N ASP A 353 -46.01 19.75 -46.71
CA ASP A 353 -46.18 18.77 -47.78
C ASP A 353 -44.91 17.91 -48.05
N HIS A 354 -43.74 18.26 -47.48
CA HIS A 354 -42.53 17.42 -47.55
C HIS A 354 -42.64 16.16 -46.69
N GLY A 355 -43.52 16.16 -45.68
CA GLY A 355 -43.77 15.01 -44.80
C GLY A 355 -43.77 15.36 -43.32
N ALA A 356 -44.00 14.34 -42.47
CA ALA A 356 -44.02 14.51 -41.03
C ALA A 356 -42.67 15.04 -40.50
N GLY A 357 -42.72 16.05 -39.62
CA GLY A 357 -41.54 16.70 -39.04
C GLY A 357 -40.95 17.84 -39.88
N TRP A 358 -41.35 18.02 -41.14
CA TRP A 358 -40.98 19.21 -41.91
C TRP A 358 -41.87 20.40 -41.53
N TYR A 359 -41.25 21.57 -41.41
CA TYR A 359 -41.88 22.79 -40.96
C TYR A 359 -41.36 24.03 -41.70
N MET A 360 -42.07 25.14 -41.54
CA MET A 360 -41.65 26.44 -42.07
C MET A 360 -40.69 27.11 -41.07
N PRO A 361 -39.48 27.51 -41.48
CA PRO A 361 -38.45 27.98 -40.55
C PRO A 361 -38.81 29.32 -39.91
N ALA A 362 -38.48 29.51 -38.63
CA ALA A 362 -38.49 30.81 -37.97
C ALA A 362 -37.33 31.69 -38.46
N ILE A 363 -37.38 33.00 -38.16
CA ILE A 363 -36.46 33.98 -38.75
C ILE A 363 -34.98 33.71 -38.43
N ASN A 364 -34.65 33.18 -37.25
CA ASN A 364 -33.27 32.85 -36.90
C ASN A 364 -32.81 31.52 -37.54
N GLU A 365 -33.73 30.63 -37.91
CA GLU A 365 -33.42 29.44 -38.71
C GLU A 365 -33.18 29.82 -40.18
N VAL A 366 -33.94 30.77 -40.72
CA VAL A 366 -33.68 31.41 -42.02
C VAL A 366 -32.30 32.08 -42.01
N GLN A 367 -31.99 32.86 -40.96
CA GLN A 367 -30.66 33.42 -40.77
C GLN A 367 -29.57 32.33 -40.70
N GLY A 368 -29.83 31.23 -40.00
CA GLY A 368 -28.91 30.11 -39.86
C GLY A 368 -28.48 29.51 -41.19
N PHE A 369 -29.43 29.07 -42.03
CA PHE A 369 -29.08 28.47 -43.32
C PHE A 369 -28.49 29.49 -44.30
N LEU A 370 -28.91 30.75 -44.24
CA LEU A 370 -28.33 31.82 -45.04
C LEU A 370 -26.86 32.07 -44.67
N LEU A 371 -26.50 32.15 -43.38
CA LEU A 371 -25.10 32.26 -42.95
C LEU A 371 -24.29 30.99 -43.29
N ALA A 372 -24.92 29.81 -43.25
CA ALA A 372 -24.31 28.54 -43.60
C ALA A 372 -24.18 28.29 -45.12
N LYS A 373 -24.75 29.15 -45.99
CA LYS A 373 -24.82 29.02 -47.46
C LYS A 373 -23.55 28.44 -48.11
N ALA A 374 -22.38 29.00 -47.77
CA ALA A 374 -21.09 28.59 -48.35
C ALA A 374 -20.68 27.14 -48.04
N LEU A 375 -21.22 26.56 -46.97
CA LEU A 375 -21.00 25.17 -46.54
C LEU A 375 -22.08 24.23 -47.08
N ILE A 376 -23.34 24.68 -47.17
CA ILE A 376 -24.48 23.84 -47.58
C ILE A 376 -24.70 23.76 -49.10
N ASP A 377 -24.39 24.81 -49.86
CA ASP A 377 -24.58 24.83 -51.33
C ASP A 377 -23.88 23.69 -52.09
N PRO A 378 -22.62 23.30 -51.76
CA PRO A 378 -21.95 22.21 -52.45
C PRO A 378 -22.72 20.89 -52.29
N ALA A 379 -23.23 20.60 -51.10
CA ALA A 379 -24.00 19.40 -50.81
C ALA A 379 -25.41 19.44 -51.40
N LEU A 380 -26.09 20.61 -51.37
CA LEU A 380 -27.38 20.82 -52.05
C LEU A 380 -27.23 20.50 -53.54
N THR A 381 -26.28 21.16 -54.20
CA THR A 381 -26.05 21.01 -55.65
C THR A 381 -25.63 19.58 -56.02
N ALA A 382 -24.74 18.96 -55.25
CA ALA A 382 -24.27 17.59 -55.50
C ALA A 382 -25.39 16.54 -55.37
N ASN A 383 -26.44 16.84 -54.61
CA ASN A 383 -27.58 15.94 -54.37
C ASN A 383 -28.85 16.33 -55.15
N GLY A 384 -28.72 17.16 -56.18
CA GLY A 384 -29.83 17.55 -57.07
C GLY A 384 -30.78 18.59 -56.48
N GLY A 385 -30.41 19.20 -55.35
CA GLY A 385 -31.10 20.34 -54.76
C GLY A 385 -30.69 21.67 -55.40
N THR A 386 -31.44 22.71 -55.07
CA THR A 386 -31.16 24.09 -55.48
C THR A 386 -30.19 24.73 -54.48
N ALA A 387 -29.16 25.42 -54.94
CA ALA A 387 -28.29 26.23 -54.06
C ALA A 387 -29.07 27.43 -53.50
N VAL A 388 -28.83 27.81 -52.25
CA VAL A 388 -29.53 28.92 -51.58
C VAL A 388 -29.12 30.24 -52.27
N SER A 389 -30.05 31.12 -52.61
CA SER A 389 -29.69 32.42 -53.18
C SER A 389 -29.18 33.37 -52.11
N GLY A 390 -28.05 34.04 -52.37
CA GLY A 390 -27.51 35.08 -51.48
C GLY A 390 -28.18 36.44 -51.64
N SER A 391 -29.02 36.63 -52.67
CA SER A 391 -29.65 37.92 -53.00
C SER A 391 -31.17 37.89 -52.97
N ASN A 392 -31.79 36.74 -52.71
CA ASN A 392 -33.24 36.58 -52.71
C ASN A 392 -33.77 36.56 -51.28
N TRP A 393 -35.04 36.89 -51.15
CA TRP A 393 -35.76 36.86 -49.88
C TRP A 393 -36.27 35.46 -49.60
N TYR A 394 -36.12 35.02 -48.36
CA TYR A 394 -36.70 33.79 -47.84
C TYR A 394 -37.75 34.11 -46.78
N TRP A 395 -38.94 33.54 -46.93
CA TRP A 395 -39.98 33.62 -45.90
C TRP A 395 -39.56 32.90 -44.63
N SER A 396 -39.91 33.50 -43.49
CA SER A 396 -39.98 32.80 -42.20
C SER A 396 -41.41 32.58 -41.76
N SER A 397 -41.63 31.68 -40.81
CA SER A 397 -42.89 31.49 -40.09
C SER A 397 -43.17 32.58 -39.06
N THR A 398 -42.21 33.46 -38.80
CA THR A 398 -42.25 34.41 -37.68
C THR A 398 -43.08 35.65 -38.07
N GLU A 399 -44.10 35.97 -37.28
CA GLU A 399 -44.88 37.21 -37.42
C GLU A 399 -44.28 38.36 -36.57
N GLY A 400 -44.51 39.60 -36.98
CA GLY A 400 -44.05 40.78 -36.24
C GLY A 400 -44.94 41.12 -35.04
N GLU A 401 -44.37 41.47 -33.88
CA GLU A 401 -45.14 41.71 -32.64
C GLU A 401 -46.16 42.87 -32.73
N ASP A 402 -45.85 43.92 -33.51
CA ASP A 402 -46.69 45.12 -33.69
C ASP A 402 -47.68 45.00 -34.89
N SER A 403 -48.05 43.78 -35.30
CA SER A 403 -48.80 43.54 -36.54
C SER A 403 -50.32 43.78 -36.42
N GLU A 404 -50.85 44.72 -37.22
CA GLU A 404 -52.25 44.68 -37.65
C GLU A 404 -52.35 43.84 -38.94
N GLY A 405 -52.80 42.57 -38.84
CA GLY A 405 -53.00 41.67 -39.99
C GLY A 405 -51.87 40.67 -40.28
N SER A 406 -51.91 40.06 -41.47
CA SER A 406 -51.18 38.83 -41.83
C SER A 406 -49.71 39.01 -42.23
N SER A 407 -48.90 39.70 -41.43
CA SER A 407 -47.52 40.04 -41.80
C SER A 407 -46.48 39.12 -41.18
N ALA A 408 -45.80 38.33 -42.03
CA ALA A 408 -44.61 37.56 -41.67
C ALA A 408 -43.31 38.29 -42.01
N ILE A 409 -42.26 37.96 -41.26
CA ILE A 409 -40.90 38.42 -41.46
C ILE A 409 -40.23 37.57 -42.55
N CYS A 410 -39.40 38.21 -43.39
CA CYS A 410 -38.53 37.54 -44.35
C CYS A 410 -37.08 38.00 -44.19
N GLY A 411 -36.13 37.16 -44.62
CA GLY A 411 -34.70 37.38 -44.46
C GLY A 411 -33.91 37.20 -45.76
N TYR A 412 -32.78 37.89 -45.88
CA TYR A 412 -31.82 37.73 -46.98
C TYR A 412 -30.39 38.06 -46.50
N ILE A 413 -29.36 37.74 -47.29
CA ILE A 413 -27.97 38.05 -46.94
C ILE A 413 -27.60 39.44 -47.48
N THR A 414 -27.21 40.34 -46.57
CA THR A 414 -26.55 41.61 -46.90
C THR A 414 -25.03 41.45 -46.93
N SER A 415 -24.33 42.44 -47.48
CA SER A 415 -22.86 42.54 -47.40
C SER A 415 -22.29 42.64 -45.97
N SER A 416 -23.15 42.78 -44.95
CA SER A 416 -22.80 42.86 -43.52
C SER A 416 -23.21 41.63 -42.70
N GLY A 417 -23.78 40.59 -43.32
CA GLY A 417 -24.43 39.46 -42.64
C GLY A 417 -25.91 39.36 -43.04
N VAL A 418 -26.71 38.53 -42.37
CA VAL A 418 -28.15 38.44 -42.68
C VAL A 418 -28.86 39.74 -42.31
N GLY A 419 -29.59 40.33 -43.27
CA GLY A 419 -30.48 41.44 -43.05
C GLY A 419 -31.86 40.92 -42.66
N SER A 420 -32.24 41.14 -41.39
CA SER A 420 -33.63 41.05 -40.96
C SER A 420 -34.31 42.39 -41.21
N TYR A 421 -35.41 42.38 -41.96
CA TYR A 421 -36.29 43.55 -42.12
C TYR A 421 -37.75 43.05 -42.20
N GLY A 422 -38.55 43.43 -41.20
CA GLY A 422 -40.00 43.21 -41.20
C GLY A 422 -40.71 44.11 -42.22
N GLU A 423 -40.63 43.76 -43.51
CA GLU A 423 -41.44 44.41 -44.54
C GLU A 423 -42.88 43.87 -44.52
N TRP A 424 -43.74 44.60 -43.80
CA TRP A 424 -45.20 44.61 -43.89
C TRP A 424 -45.68 44.55 -45.35
N LYS A 425 -46.13 43.39 -45.85
CA LYS A 425 -46.65 43.27 -47.22
C LYS A 425 -47.82 42.31 -47.38
N ASP A 426 -48.86 42.82 -48.03
CA ASP A 426 -49.90 42.03 -48.69
C ASP A 426 -49.36 41.21 -49.89
N GLN A 427 -48.19 41.57 -50.45
CA GLN A 427 -47.47 40.86 -51.54
C GLN A 427 -45.96 41.16 -51.54
N PRO A 428 -45.03 40.18 -51.45
CA PRO A 428 -43.84 40.23 -52.29
C PRO A 428 -44.26 39.84 -53.70
N GLU A 429 -44.39 40.84 -54.56
CA GLU A 429 -45.19 40.71 -55.79
C GLU A 429 -44.52 39.92 -56.92
N ASP A 430 -43.30 39.41 -56.71
CA ASP A 430 -42.72 38.21 -57.35
C ASP A 430 -41.44 37.76 -56.57
N ASP A 431 -41.06 36.48 -56.68
CA ASP A 431 -39.76 35.89 -56.26
C ASP A 431 -39.35 35.90 -54.75
N THR A 432 -40.28 35.78 -53.78
CA THR A 432 -39.90 35.35 -52.40
C THR A 432 -39.93 33.83 -52.27
N TYR A 433 -38.83 33.27 -51.79
CA TYR A 433 -38.57 31.84 -51.70
C TYR A 433 -39.04 31.30 -50.34
N VAL A 434 -39.37 30.01 -50.33
CA VAL A 434 -39.56 29.21 -49.13
C VAL A 434 -38.72 27.93 -49.28
N ARG A 435 -38.10 27.52 -48.18
CA ARG A 435 -37.31 26.30 -48.05
C ARG A 435 -37.71 25.65 -46.73
N ALA A 436 -38.03 24.36 -46.75
CA ALA A 436 -38.51 23.68 -45.55
C ALA A 436 -37.33 23.37 -44.63
N VAL A 437 -37.59 23.31 -43.33
CA VAL A 437 -36.61 22.87 -42.32
C VAL A 437 -37.16 21.66 -41.58
N TYR A 438 -36.25 20.79 -41.16
CA TYR A 438 -36.51 19.63 -40.31
C TYR A 438 -35.45 19.59 -39.20
N ALA A 439 -35.86 19.28 -37.98
CA ALA A 439 -34.97 19.10 -36.83
C ALA A 439 -34.80 17.60 -36.55
N PHE A 440 -33.55 17.15 -36.41
CA PHE A 440 -33.16 15.74 -36.24
C PHE A 440 -32.41 15.50 -34.93
#